data_AF-A0A1A2WWW7-F1
#
_entry.id   AF-A0A1A2WWW7-F1
#
_cell.length_a   1.000
_cell.length_b   1.000
_cell.length_c   1.000
_cell.angle_alpha   90.00
_cell.angle_beta   90.00
_cell.angle_gamma   90.00
#
_symmetry.space_group_name_H-M   'P 1'
#
loop_
_entity.id
_entity.type
_entity.pdbx_description
1 polymer ?
#
loop_
_entity_poly.entity_id
_entity_poly.type
_entity_poly.pdbx_seq_one_letter_code
_entity_poly.pdbx_strand_id
1 'polypeptide(L)' 'MSRTAAAIHGPARAHHAPMAGDRVRVASGVFGRLGRIRSTSPGHVLVEYDAGGREVVDPTRRALWVVGRA' A
#
# COMPACT_ATOMS: atom_id res chain seq x y z
N MET A 1 25.54 -13.83 0.28
CA MET A 1 24.68 -13.67 1.47
C MET A 1 23.27 -13.29 1.00
N SER A 2 22.40 -14.28 0.77
CA SER A 2 21.05 -14.05 0.24
C SER A 2 20.07 -13.80 1.39
N ARG A 3 19.39 -12.64 1.39
CA ARG A 3 18.25 -12.40 2.30
C ARG A 3 16.99 -12.98 1.65
N THR A 4 16.56 -14.15 2.13
CA THR A 4 15.23 -14.68 1.85
C THR A 4 14.21 -13.83 2.61
N ALA A 5 13.48 -12.95 1.91
CA ALA A 5 12.33 -12.29 2.49
C ALA A 5 11.18 -13.30 2.52
N ALA A 6 10.87 -13.85 3.69
CA ALA A 6 9.67 -14.64 3.91
C ALA A 6 8.45 -13.73 3.68
N ALA A 7 7.76 -13.92 2.55
CA ALA A 7 6.46 -13.31 2.33
C ALA A 7 5.47 -13.96 3.30
N ILE A 8 5.12 -13.24 4.38
CA ILE A 8 4.07 -13.67 5.30
C ILE A 8 2.74 -13.62 4.52
N HIS A 9 2.28 -14.76 4.04
CA HIS A 9 0.90 -14.98 3.65
C HIS A 9 0.02 -14.95 4.91
N GLY A 10 -0.29 -13.76 5.39
CA GLY A 10 -1.39 -13.55 6.35
C GLY A 10 -2.74 -13.84 5.67
N PRO A 11 -3.78 -14.22 6.42
CA PRO A 11 -5.01 -14.77 5.85
C PRO A 11 -5.67 -13.74 4.93
N ALA A 12 -6.12 -14.23 3.78
CA ALA A 12 -6.83 -13.48 2.75
C ALA A 12 -8.13 -12.90 3.32
N ARG A 13 -8.06 -11.73 3.98
CA ARG A 13 -9.21 -10.83 4.05
C ARG A 13 -9.47 -10.38 2.62
N ALA A 14 -10.68 -10.61 2.13
CA ALA A 14 -11.15 -10.32 0.78
C ALA A 14 -10.34 -9.21 0.10
N HIS A 15 -9.62 -9.56 -0.97
CA HIS A 15 -8.85 -8.63 -1.80
C HIS A 15 -9.80 -7.65 -2.49
N HIS A 16 -10.34 -6.70 -1.73
CA HIS A 16 -11.06 -5.60 -2.31
C HIS A 16 -10.03 -4.69 -2.97
N ALA A 17 -10.34 -4.24 -4.19
CA ALA A 17 -9.50 -3.27 -4.87
C ALA A 17 -9.29 -2.05 -3.94
N PRO A 18 -8.04 -1.55 -3.82
CA PRO A 18 -7.78 -0.33 -3.06
C PRO A 18 -8.58 0.83 -3.64
N MET A 19 -9.20 1.64 -2.79
CA MET A 19 -10.05 2.76 -3.19
C MET A 19 -9.65 4.05 -2.47
N ALA A 20 -10.04 5.20 -3.03
CA ALA A 20 -9.84 6.47 -2.37
C ALA A 20 -10.50 6.47 -0.97
N GLY A 21 -9.78 6.98 0.03
CA GLY A 21 -10.19 6.95 1.44
C GLY A 21 -9.62 5.77 2.24
N ASP A 22 -9.25 4.66 1.59
CA ASP A 22 -8.66 3.51 2.27
C ASP A 22 -7.36 3.89 2.98
N ARG A 23 -7.20 3.38 4.21
CA ARG A 23 -5.94 3.41 4.96
C ARG A 23 -5.05 2.30 4.50
N VAL A 24 -3.81 2.64 4.14
CA VAL A 24 -2.89 1.70 3.49
C VAL A 24 -1.49 1.74 4.08
N ARG A 25 -0.78 0.63 3.89
CA ARG A 25 0.67 0.49 4.12
C ARG A 25 1.32 0.02 2.83
N VAL A 26 2.39 0.67 2.39
CA VAL A 26 3.12 0.34 1.15
C VAL A 26 4.39 -0.45 1.46
N ALA A 27 4.64 -1.52 0.71
CA ALA A 27 5.86 -2.32 0.83
C ALA A 27 7.05 -1.59 0.18
N SER A 28 8.14 -1.47 0.95
CA SER A 28 9.40 -0.80 0.61
C SER A 28 9.25 0.69 0.22
N GLY A 29 10.37 1.40 -0.04
CA GLY A 29 10.43 2.87 -0.11
C GLY A 29 10.71 3.50 1.25
N VAL A 30 10.58 4.83 1.37
CA VAL A 30 11.09 5.57 2.54
C VAL A 30 10.51 5.06 3.86
N PHE A 31 9.35 4.37 3.89
CA PHE A 31 8.77 4.14 5.21
C PHE A 31 7.94 2.92 5.58
N GLY A 32 7.35 2.10 4.72
CA GLY A 32 6.31 1.19 5.26
C GLY A 32 5.31 1.92 6.19
N ARG A 33 5.15 3.24 5.99
CA ARG A 33 4.36 4.15 6.82
C ARG A 33 2.92 4.00 6.40
N LEU A 34 2.07 4.31 7.35
CA LEU A 34 0.65 4.44 7.10
C LEU A 34 0.38 5.69 6.27
N GLY A 35 -0.56 5.53 5.36
CA GLY A 35 -1.07 6.61 4.54
C GLY A 35 -2.52 6.39 4.21
N ARG A 36 -3.06 7.28 3.40
CA ARG A 36 -4.41 7.21 2.87
C ARG A 36 -4.36 7.32 1.35
N ILE A 37 -5.15 6.50 0.66
CA ILE A 37 -5.32 6.66 -0.78
C ILE A 37 -6.12 7.93 -1.03
N ARG A 38 -5.54 8.85 -1.80
CA ARG A 38 -6.20 10.08 -2.24
C ARG A 38 -6.94 9.90 -3.56
N SER A 39 -6.37 9.11 -4.47
CA SER A 39 -6.99 8.77 -5.73
C SER A 39 -6.46 7.46 -6.26
N THR A 40 -7.25 6.85 -7.15
CA THR A 40 -6.93 5.61 -7.85
C THR A 40 -7.05 5.86 -9.35
N SER A 41 -6.03 5.48 -10.10
CA SER A 41 -6.01 5.46 -11.56
C SER A 41 -5.75 4.03 -12.03
N PRO A 42 -6.04 3.68 -13.29
CA PRO A 42 -5.67 2.38 -13.83
C PRO A 42 -4.17 2.10 -13.60
N GLY A 43 -3.87 1.01 -12.87
CA GLY A 43 -2.51 0.57 -12.54
C GLY A 43 -1.76 1.38 -11.48
N HIS A 44 -2.33 2.47 -10.94
CA HIS A 44 -1.63 3.34 -10.00
C HIS A 44 -2.53 3.87 -8.89
N VAL A 45 -1.98 4.07 -7.70
CA VAL A 45 -2.66 4.73 -6.58
C VAL A 45 -1.81 5.88 -6.05
N LEU A 46 -2.45 7.00 -5.74
CA LEU A 46 -1.80 8.11 -5.06
C LEU A 46 -2.01 7.96 -3.55
N VAL A 47 -0.92 7.78 -2.81
CA VAL A 47 -0.91 7.68 -1.35
C VAL A 47 -0.40 8.99 -0.77
N GLU A 48 -1.13 9.55 0.19
CA GLU A 48 -0.62 10.60 1.07
C GLU A 48 -0.29 10.01 2.43
N TYR A 49 0.95 10.19 2.89
CA TYR A 49 1.43 9.61 4.14
C TYR A 49 1.12 10.51 5.34
N ASP A 50 0.88 9.91 6.50
CA ASP A 50 0.54 10.66 7.73
C ASP A 50 1.65 11.61 8.18
N ALA A 51 2.90 11.25 7.92
CA ALA A 51 4.06 12.08 8.24
C ALA A 51 4.38 13.13 7.15
N GLY A 52 3.45 13.32 6.21
CA GLY A 52 3.64 14.16 5.04
C GLY A 52 4.30 13.42 3.87
N GLY A 53 4.23 14.04 2.70
CA GLY A 53 4.69 13.47 1.44
C GLY A 53 3.60 12.68 0.70
N ARG A 54 3.80 12.57 -0.62
CA ARG A 54 2.90 11.88 -1.53
C ARG A 54 3.70 10.96 -2.43
N GLU A 55 3.11 9.82 -2.74
CA GLU A 55 3.75 8.82 -3.59
C GLU A 55 2.72 8.20 -4.53
N VAL A 56 3.11 8.07 -5.79
CA VAL A 56 2.39 7.26 -6.77
C VAL A 56 2.94 5.84 -6.70
N VAL A 57 2.08 4.89 -6.38
CA VAL A 57 2.42 3.48 -6.20
C VAL A 57 1.78 2.67 -7.32
N ASP A 58 2.58 1.88 -8.02
CA ASP A 58 2.12 0.82 -8.91
C ASP A 58 1.93 -0.47 -8.08
N PRO A 59 0.67 -0.92 -7.82
CA PRO A 59 0.40 -2.09 -6.99
C PRO A 59 0.90 -3.40 -7.59
N THR A 60 1.20 -3.44 -8.90
CA THR A 60 1.76 -4.62 -9.57
C THR A 60 3.26 -4.78 -9.32
N ARG A 61 3.94 -3.67 -8.99
CA ARG A 61 5.39 -3.64 -8.72
C ARG A 61 5.71 -3.55 -7.24
N ARG A 62 4.83 -2.96 -6.43
CA ARG A 62 4.99 -2.81 -4.98
C ARG A 62 3.73 -3.20 -4.26
N ALA A 63 3.89 -4.15 -3.33
CA ALA A 63 2.78 -4.60 -2.51
C ALA A 63 2.21 -3.45 -1.67
N LEU A 64 0.91 -3.45 -1.51
CA LEU A 64 0.17 -2.50 -0.69
C LEU A 64 -0.85 -3.29 0.11
N TRP A 65 -0.99 -2.95 1.39
CA TRP A 65 -1.97 -3.55 2.28
C TRP A 65 -2.98 -2.50 2.73
N VAL A 66 -4.26 -2.78 2.50
CA VAL A 66 -5.34 -2.01 3.13
C VAL A 66 -5.43 -2.43 4.59
N VAL A 67 -5.24 -1.47 5.50
CA VAL A 67 -5.27 -1.69 6.96
C VAL A 67 -6.56 -1.20 7.60
N GLY A 68 -7.36 -0.43 6.88
CA GLY A 68 -8.66 0.03 7.33
C GLY A 68 -9.41 0.80 6.24
N ARG A 69 -10.72 0.87 6.36
CA ARG A 69 -11.58 1.75 5.56
C ARG A 69 -11.97 2.96 6.38
N ALA A 70 -12.06 4.11 5.73
CA ALA A 70 -12.79 5.26 6.27
C ALA A 70 -14.30 5.01 6.13
#